data_AF-A0A842ITH1-F1
#
_entry.id   AF-A0A842ITH1-F1
#
_cell.length_a   1.000
_cell.length_b   1.000
_cell.length_c   1.000
_cell.angle_alpha   90.00
_cell.angle_beta   90.00
_cell.angle_gamma   90.00
#
_symmetry.space_group_name_H-M   'P 1'
#
loop_
_entity.id
_entity.type
_entity.pdbx_description
1 polymer ?
#
loop_
_entity_poly.entity_id
_entity_poly.type
_entity_poly.pdbx_seq_one_letter_code
_entity_poly.pdbx_strand_id
1 'polypeptide(L)'
;MKDWLIYSIGFLAQILFSSRLLIQWVTSEKQRKVITPTTFWTLSLIASFLLFIYGYLRLDFAIMLGQSLTYFIYIRNLQLQGQWQKFPKIVRYLLLIVPILIVIFYYNNNKIDIELLFKNEAIPTWLLILGIVAQVIFTLRFVYQWIHAERHKASSLPMGFWVLSLIGASLILTYAIIREDPVLFVGHLFGMIIYARNAYLMRQTND
;
A
#
# COMPACT_ATOMS: atom_id res chain seq x y z
N MET A 1 -13.77 -18.03 -9.57
CA MET A 1 -13.56 -17.03 -10.64
C MET A 1 -12.40 -17.50 -11.50
N LYS A 2 -12.30 -17.09 -12.77
CA LYS A 2 -11.13 -17.46 -13.59
C LYS A 2 -9.88 -16.72 -13.08
N ASP A 3 -8.75 -17.42 -12.94
CA ASP A 3 -7.53 -16.87 -12.32
C ASP A 3 -7.00 -15.60 -13.00
N TRP A 4 -7.14 -15.49 -14.32
CA TRP A 4 -6.74 -14.30 -15.07
C TRP A 4 -7.48 -13.03 -14.61
N LEU A 5 -8.74 -13.15 -14.18
CA LEU A 5 -9.54 -12.01 -13.71
C LEU A 5 -9.00 -11.51 -12.36
N ILE A 6 -8.61 -12.44 -11.48
CA ILE A 6 -8.00 -12.14 -10.18
C ILE A 6 -6.68 -11.40 -10.41
N TYR A 7 -5.79 -11.95 -11.23
CA TYR A 7 -4.52 -11.29 -11.55
C TYR A 7 -4.71 -9.94 -12.26
N SER A 8 -5.72 -9.78 -13.10
CA SER A 8 -6.02 -8.50 -13.76
C SER A 8 -6.36 -7.41 -12.74
N ILE A 9 -7.13 -7.72 -11.70
CA ILE A 9 -7.44 -6.78 -10.60
C ILE A 9 -6.14 -6.41 -9.86
N GLY A 10 -5.31 -7.41 -9.56
CA GLY A 10 -4.02 -7.22 -8.90
C GLY A 10 -3.08 -6.33 -9.71
N PHE A 11 -2.88 -6.63 -11.00
CA PHE A 11 -2.01 -5.83 -11.87
C PHE A 11 -2.56 -4.43 -12.09
N LEU A 12 -3.88 -4.24 -12.21
CA LEU A 12 -4.47 -2.90 -12.26
C LEU A 12 -4.13 -2.09 -11.01
N ALA A 13 -4.23 -2.71 -9.82
CA ALA A 13 -3.81 -2.08 -8.58
C ALA A 13 -2.32 -1.69 -8.60
N GLN A 14 -1.44 -2.58 -9.08
CA GLN A 14 -0.01 -2.30 -9.18
C GLN A 14 0.29 -1.19 -10.19
N ILE A 15 -0.41 -1.13 -11.32
CA ILE A 15 -0.27 -0.04 -12.29
C ILE A 15 -0.62 1.31 -11.64
N LEU A 16 -1.69 1.38 -10.84
CA LEU A 16 -2.04 2.59 -10.10
C LEU A 16 -0.98 2.94 -9.03
N PHE A 17 -0.46 1.94 -8.31
CA PHE A 17 0.62 2.14 -7.33
C PHE A 17 1.95 2.59 -7.97
N SER A 18 2.26 2.12 -9.17
CA SER A 18 3.43 2.56 -9.93
C SER A 18 3.22 3.95 -10.52
N SER A 19 2.02 4.22 -11.03
CA SER A 19 1.65 5.53 -11.59
C SER A 19 1.78 6.64 -10.56
N ARG A 20 1.35 6.42 -9.30
CA ARG A 20 1.53 7.44 -8.24
C ARG A 20 3.00 7.77 -8.00
N LEU A 21 3.91 6.79 -8.06
CA LEU A 21 5.35 7.01 -7.83
C LEU A 21 5.94 7.82 -8.99
N LEU A 22 5.59 7.48 -10.23
CA LEU A 22 6.00 8.23 -11.41
C LEU A 22 5.49 9.67 -11.39
N ILE A 23 4.21 9.87 -11.05
CA ILE A 23 3.62 11.22 -10.95
C ILE A 23 4.30 12.04 -9.86
N GLN A 24 4.52 11.44 -8.68
CA GLN A 24 5.22 12.10 -7.57
C GLN A 24 6.64 12.50 -7.98
N TRP A 25 7.34 11.62 -8.70
CA TRP A 25 8.67 11.89 -9.22
C TRP A 25 8.65 13.07 -10.20
N VAL A 26 7.87 12.99 -11.28
CA VAL A 26 7.80 14.05 -12.30
C VAL A 26 7.40 15.39 -11.69
N THR A 27 6.48 15.38 -10.73
CA THR A 27 6.05 16.61 -10.05
C THR A 27 7.15 17.19 -9.17
N SER A 28 7.91 16.34 -8.47
CA SER A 28 9.01 16.79 -7.60
C SER A 28 10.17 17.38 -8.40
N GLU A 29 10.53 16.78 -9.54
CA GLU A 29 11.56 17.32 -10.44
C GLU A 29 11.16 18.70 -10.99
N LYS A 30 9.90 18.84 -11.44
CA LYS A 30 9.37 20.12 -11.93
C LYS A 30 9.42 21.24 -10.89
N GLN A 31 9.24 20.90 -9.61
CA GLN A 31 9.19 21.87 -8.52
C GLN A 31 10.52 22.01 -7.76
N ARG A 32 11.54 21.23 -8.12
CA ARG A 32 12.83 21.12 -7.40
C ARG A 32 12.69 20.90 -5.89
N LYS A 33 11.58 20.26 -5.48
CA LYS A 33 11.25 19.97 -4.09
C LYS A 33 10.55 18.62 -4.04
N VAL A 34 10.90 17.80 -3.04
CA VAL A 34 10.23 16.51 -2.81
C VAL A 34 8.85 16.80 -2.25
N ILE A 35 7.85 16.83 -3.12
CA ILE A 35 6.45 17.06 -2.76
C ILE A 35 5.61 15.82 -3.06
N THR A 36 4.56 15.63 -2.27
CA THR A 36 3.61 14.53 -2.48
C THR A 36 2.30 15.11 -3.03
N PRO A 37 2.05 15.03 -4.36
CA PRO A 37 0.85 15.62 -4.95
C PRO A 37 -0.41 14.89 -4.49
N THR A 38 -1.56 15.56 -4.51
CA THR A 38 -2.86 14.94 -4.15
C THR A 38 -3.15 13.67 -4.93
N THR A 39 -2.76 13.65 -6.21
CA THR A 39 -2.92 12.50 -7.11
C THR A 39 -2.20 11.26 -6.59
N PHE A 40 -1.11 11.42 -5.83
CA PHE A 40 -0.44 10.31 -5.18
C PHE A 40 -1.38 9.58 -4.23
N TRP A 41 -2.06 10.32 -3.35
CA TRP A 41 -2.93 9.77 -2.33
C TRP A 41 -4.25 9.21 -2.89
N THR A 42 -4.84 9.89 -3.89
CA THR A 42 -6.08 9.40 -4.52
C THR A 42 -5.87 8.11 -5.28
N LEU A 43 -4.79 8.02 -6.09
CA LEU A 43 -4.42 6.78 -6.77
C LEU A 43 -4.09 5.66 -5.76
N SER A 44 -3.40 6.00 -4.66
CA SER A 44 -3.10 5.05 -3.59
C SER A 44 -4.36 4.45 -2.96
N LEU A 45 -5.38 5.28 -2.75
CA LEU A 45 -6.64 4.85 -2.15
C LEU A 45 -7.37 3.84 -3.04
N ILE A 46 -7.50 4.16 -4.34
CA ILE A 46 -8.13 3.27 -5.33
C ILE A 46 -7.32 1.98 -5.46
N ALA A 47 -6.00 2.09 -5.60
CA ALA A 47 -5.10 0.94 -5.70
C ALA A 47 -5.19 0.03 -4.47
N SER A 48 -5.25 0.60 -3.26
CA SER A 48 -5.37 -0.19 -2.02
C SER A 48 -6.68 -0.95 -1.95
N PHE A 49 -7.78 -0.37 -2.42
CA PHE A 49 -9.07 -1.05 -2.49
C PHE A 49 -9.05 -2.22 -3.48
N LEU A 50 -8.48 -2.02 -4.67
CA LEU A 50 -8.33 -3.10 -5.66
C LEU A 50 -7.39 -4.21 -5.17
N LEU A 51 -6.26 -3.85 -4.55
CA LEU A 51 -5.30 -4.82 -4.03
C LEU A 51 -5.84 -5.55 -2.79
N PHE A 52 -6.73 -4.92 -2.02
CA PHE A 52 -7.48 -5.60 -0.96
C PHE A 52 -8.40 -6.67 -1.53
N ILE A 53 -9.18 -6.34 -2.57
CA ILE A 53 -10.03 -7.31 -3.28
C ILE A 53 -9.19 -8.46 -3.83
N TYR A 54 -8.04 -8.15 -4.44
CA TYR A 54 -7.08 -9.14 -4.90
C TYR A 54 -6.63 -10.07 -3.77
N GLY A 55 -6.24 -9.53 -2.62
CA GLY A 55 -5.84 -10.30 -1.44
C GLY A 55 -6.95 -11.22 -0.94
N TYR A 56 -8.19 -10.72 -0.90
CA TYR A 56 -9.34 -11.57 -0.55
C TYR A 56 -9.54 -12.73 -1.52
N LEU A 57 -9.52 -12.45 -2.82
CA LEU A 57 -9.69 -13.47 -3.87
C LEU A 57 -8.54 -14.50 -3.88
N ARG A 58 -7.36 -14.14 -3.37
CA ARG A 58 -6.20 -15.01 -3.20
C ARG A 58 -6.14 -15.71 -1.83
N LEU A 59 -7.12 -15.45 -0.96
CA LEU A 59 -7.16 -15.90 0.44
C LEU A 59 -5.86 -15.55 1.18
N ASP A 60 -5.37 -14.33 0.96
CA ASP A 60 -4.11 -13.82 1.49
C ASP A 60 -4.38 -12.67 2.45
N PHE A 61 -4.38 -13.02 3.74
CA PHE A 61 -4.61 -12.07 4.82
C PHE A 61 -3.50 -11.00 4.92
N ALA A 62 -2.25 -11.34 4.59
CA ALA A 62 -1.15 -10.38 4.69
C ALA A 62 -1.38 -9.20 3.75
N ILE A 63 -1.76 -9.46 2.49
CA ILE A 63 -2.10 -8.41 1.53
C ILE A 63 -3.23 -7.52 2.06
N MET A 64 -4.32 -8.16 2.52
CA MET A 64 -5.50 -7.46 3.03
C MET A 64 -5.18 -6.56 4.23
N LEU A 65 -4.36 -7.05 5.17
CA LEU A 65 -3.93 -6.31 6.35
C LEU A 65 -3.15 -5.06 5.95
N GLY A 66 -2.14 -5.19 5.08
CA GLY A 66 -1.34 -4.06 4.63
C GLY A 66 -2.16 -2.99 3.92
N GLN A 67 -3.12 -3.40 3.07
CA GLN A 67 -4.01 -2.45 2.40
C GLN A 67 -4.95 -1.77 3.40
N SER A 68 -5.50 -2.50 4.36
CA SER A 68 -6.36 -1.93 5.41
C SER A 68 -5.63 -0.87 6.23
N LEU A 69 -4.38 -1.13 6.64
CA LEU A 69 -3.59 -0.18 7.42
C LEU A 69 -3.25 1.08 6.61
N THR A 70 -2.80 0.92 5.37
CA THR A 70 -2.39 2.06 4.53
C THR A 70 -3.57 2.87 4.02
N TYR A 71 -4.74 2.25 3.83
CA TYR A 71 -5.98 2.89 3.41
C TYR A 71 -6.37 4.09 4.29
N PHE A 72 -6.32 3.92 5.62
CA PHE A 72 -6.62 5.01 6.56
C PHE A 72 -5.60 6.15 6.48
N ILE A 73 -4.32 5.83 6.24
CA ILE A 73 -3.27 6.83 6.09
C ILE A 73 -3.50 7.69 4.85
N TYR A 74 -3.97 7.09 3.75
CA TYR A 74 -4.29 7.81 2.52
C TYR A 74 -5.47 8.77 2.72
N ILE A 75 -6.54 8.32 3.39
CA ILE A 75 -7.66 9.20 3.76
C ILE A 75 -7.18 10.36 4.62
N ARG A 76 -6.36 10.09 5.64
CA ARG A 76 -5.83 11.13 6.53
C ARG A 76 -5.00 12.16 5.78
N ASN A 77 -4.14 11.73 4.86
CA ASN A 77 -3.34 12.66 4.05
C ASN A 77 -4.20 13.51 3.12
N LEU A 78 -5.27 12.96 2.53
CA LEU A 78 -6.23 13.75 1.74
C LEU A 78 -6.98 14.79 2.59
N GLN A 79 -7.26 14.48 3.86
CA GLN A 79 -7.84 15.45 4.81
C GLN A 79 -6.85 16.56 5.13
N LEU A 80 -5.58 16.23 5.42
CA LEU A 80 -4.53 17.20 5.71
C LEU A 80 -4.27 18.16 4.54
N GLN A 81 -4.38 17.69 3.29
CA GLN A 81 -4.24 18.51 2.09
C GLN A 81 -5.50 19.34 1.75
N GLY A 82 -6.56 19.25 2.54
CA GLY A 82 -7.84 19.93 2.29
C GLY A 82 -8.61 19.39 1.08
N GLN A 83 -8.19 18.25 0.51
CA GLN A 83 -8.76 17.68 -0.72
C GLN A 83 -9.91 16.71 -0.42
N TRP A 84 -10.00 16.20 0.81
CA TRP A 84 -11.07 15.31 1.25
C TRP A 84 -12.47 15.91 1.01
N GLN A 85 -12.64 17.21 1.25
CA GLN A 85 -13.94 17.88 1.11
C GLN A 85 -14.41 17.97 -0.36
N LYS A 86 -13.51 17.79 -1.33
CA LYS A 86 -13.86 17.76 -2.76
C LYS A 86 -14.58 16.47 -3.16
N PHE A 87 -14.43 15.39 -2.38
CA PHE A 87 -15.18 14.16 -2.61
C PHE A 87 -16.65 14.35 -2.23
N PRO A 88 -17.60 13.86 -3.05
CA PRO A 88 -19.01 13.83 -2.69
C PRO A 88 -19.21 13.21 -1.30
N LYS A 89 -20.15 13.75 -0.50
CA LYS A 89 -20.41 13.25 0.86
C LYS A 89 -20.66 11.73 0.88
N ILE A 90 -21.39 11.22 -0.12
CA ILE A 90 -21.67 9.78 -0.25
C ILE A 90 -20.40 8.94 -0.40
N VAL A 91 -19.44 9.39 -1.21
CA VAL A 91 -18.15 8.70 -1.42
C VAL A 91 -17.35 8.70 -0.12
N ARG A 92 -17.34 9.81 0.62
CA ARG A 92 -16.63 9.90 1.90
C ARG A 92 -17.18 8.92 2.95
N TYR A 93 -18.50 8.88 3.12
CA TYR A 93 -19.12 7.93 4.05
C TYR A 93 -18.86 6.49 3.62
N LEU A 94 -19.01 6.19 2.33
CA LEU A 94 -18.70 4.88 1.77
C LEU A 94 -17.27 4.46 2.09
N LEU A 95 -16.28 5.33 1.83
CA LEU A 95 -14.87 5.03 2.09
C LEU A 95 -14.59 4.76 3.57
N LEU A 96 -15.26 5.45 4.51
CA LEU A 96 -15.08 5.22 5.95
C LEU A 96 -15.79 3.95 6.44
N ILE A 97 -16.92 3.60 5.82
CA ILE A 97 -17.75 2.46 6.21
C ILE A 97 -17.25 1.16 5.58
N VAL A 98 -16.59 1.19 4.42
CA VAL A 98 -16.08 0.01 3.70
C VAL A 98 -15.28 -0.95 4.61
N PRO A 99 -14.29 -0.52 5.40
CA PRO A 99 -13.58 -1.42 6.31
C PRO A 99 -14.49 -2.13 7.33
N ILE A 100 -15.53 -1.44 7.82
CA ILE A 100 -16.51 -2.01 8.75
C ILE A 100 -17.38 -3.04 8.04
N LEU A 101 -17.87 -2.72 6.83
CA LEU A 101 -18.65 -3.66 6.02
C LEU A 101 -17.86 -4.93 5.70
N ILE A 102 -16.57 -4.78 5.41
CA ILE A 102 -15.66 -5.90 5.18
C ILE A 102 -15.61 -6.80 6.43
N VAL A 103 -15.40 -6.24 7.63
CA VAL A 103 -15.36 -7.02 8.88
C VAL A 103 -16.69 -7.74 9.15
N ILE A 104 -17.82 -7.03 8.99
CA ILE A 104 -19.16 -7.61 9.17
C ILE A 104 -19.39 -8.76 8.16
N PHE A 105 -19.04 -8.54 6.89
CA PHE A 105 -19.17 -9.55 5.84
C PHE A 105 -18.36 -10.81 6.16
N TYR A 106 -17.13 -10.67 6.67
CA TYR A 106 -16.31 -11.81 7.09
C TYR A 106 -16.89 -12.58 8.26
N TYR A 107 -17.50 -11.90 9.23
CA TYR A 107 -18.06 -12.56 10.41
C TYR A 107 -19.42 -13.21 10.13
N ASN A 108 -20.18 -12.67 9.17
CA ASN A 108 -21.56 -13.08 8.90
C ASN A 108 -21.73 -13.96 7.65
N ASN A 109 -20.66 -14.19 6.88
CA ASN A 109 -20.66 -15.25 5.88
C ASN A 109 -20.61 -16.59 6.59
N ASN A 110 -21.65 -17.41 6.43
CA ASN A 110 -21.78 -18.77 6.99
C ASN A 110 -20.72 -19.79 6.48
N LYS A 111 -19.59 -19.32 5.95
CA LYS A 111 -18.39 -20.08 5.61
C LYS A 111 -17.23 -19.46 6.37
N ILE A 112 -16.60 -20.26 7.24
CA ILE A 112 -15.17 -20.55 7.48
C ILE A 112 -14.11 -19.65 6.77
N ASP A 113 -14.37 -18.37 6.45
CA ASP A 113 -13.47 -17.48 5.71
C ASP A 113 -12.28 -17.06 6.59
N ILE A 114 -12.53 -16.83 7.89
CA ILE A 114 -11.47 -16.54 8.86
C ILE A 114 -10.53 -17.74 8.99
N GLU A 115 -11.07 -18.95 9.10
CA GLU A 115 -10.23 -20.14 9.20
C GLU A 115 -9.49 -20.41 7.89
N LEU A 116 -10.09 -20.18 6.73
CA LEU A 116 -9.41 -20.26 5.42
C LEU A 116 -8.30 -19.21 5.27
N LEU A 117 -8.45 -18.02 5.86
CA LEU A 117 -7.43 -16.96 5.82
C LEU A 117 -6.23 -17.26 6.73
N PHE A 118 -6.46 -17.89 7.89
CA PHE A 118 -5.41 -18.17 8.89
C PHE A 118 -4.85 -19.60 8.84
N LYS A 119 -5.61 -20.56 8.32
CA LYS A 119 -5.25 -21.98 8.14
C LYS A 119 -5.29 -22.37 6.65
N ASN A 120 -4.70 -21.53 5.82
CA ASN A 120 -4.60 -21.79 4.39
C ASN A 120 -3.50 -22.83 4.12
N GLU A 121 -3.83 -24.00 3.55
CA GLU A 121 -2.80 -24.99 3.17
C GLU A 121 -1.78 -24.42 2.17
N ALA A 122 -2.19 -23.44 1.35
CA ALA A 122 -1.32 -22.79 0.37
C ALA A 122 -0.41 -21.70 0.98
N ILE A 123 -0.64 -21.31 2.24
CA ILE A 123 0.17 -20.30 2.97
C ILE A 123 0.45 -20.83 4.38
N PRO A 124 1.59 -21.51 4.60
CA PRO A 124 1.93 -21.99 5.93
C PRO A 124 2.09 -20.83 6.92
N THR A 125 1.84 -21.09 8.20
CA THR A 125 1.79 -20.05 9.24
C THR A 125 3.03 -19.16 9.30
N TRP A 126 4.23 -19.73 9.11
CA TRP A 126 5.47 -18.95 9.10
C TRP A 126 5.54 -17.97 7.91
N LEU A 127 5.01 -18.35 6.74
CA LEU A 127 4.96 -17.50 5.56
C LEU A 127 3.92 -16.39 5.76
N LEU A 128 2.76 -16.73 6.36
CA LEU A 128 1.77 -15.73 6.74
C LEU A 128 2.36 -14.68 7.70
N ILE A 129 3.11 -15.12 8.73
CA ILE A 129 3.80 -14.22 9.66
C ILE A 129 4.81 -13.34 8.91
N LEU A 130 5.60 -13.90 7.99
CA LEU A 130 6.52 -13.13 7.15
C LEU A 130 5.75 -12.05 6.37
N GLY A 131 4.63 -12.40 5.74
CA GLY A 131 3.78 -11.46 5.01
C GLY A 131 3.24 -10.34 5.90
N ILE A 132 2.74 -10.66 7.09
CA ILE A 132 2.25 -9.68 8.07
C ILE A 132 3.38 -8.72 8.48
N VAL A 133 4.54 -9.26 8.88
CA VAL A 133 5.69 -8.45 9.30
C VAL A 133 6.16 -7.55 8.15
N ALA A 134 6.23 -8.07 6.93
CA ALA A 134 6.60 -7.32 5.74
C ALA A 134 5.64 -6.13 5.50
N GLN A 135 4.33 -6.37 5.60
CA GLN A 135 3.30 -5.35 5.41
C GLN A 135 3.29 -4.30 6.53
N VAL A 136 3.53 -4.70 7.78
CA VAL A 136 3.67 -3.79 8.91
C VAL A 136 4.89 -2.89 8.72
N ILE A 137 6.07 -3.45 8.44
CA ILE A 137 7.29 -2.66 8.18
C ILE A 137 7.08 -1.70 6.99
N PHE A 138 6.46 -2.18 5.91
CA PHE A 138 6.17 -1.37 4.74
C PHE A 138 5.16 -0.26 5.04
N THR A 139 4.26 -0.44 6.00
CA THR A 139 3.31 0.58 6.46
C THR A 139 4.00 1.62 7.35
N LEU A 140 4.94 1.21 8.20
CA LEU A 140 5.66 2.10 9.13
C LEU A 140 6.36 3.26 8.41
N ARG A 141 6.73 3.12 7.13
CA ARG A 141 7.27 4.24 6.34
C ARG A 141 6.36 5.46 6.36
N PHE A 142 5.04 5.26 6.28
CA PHE A 142 4.08 6.35 6.25
C PHE A 142 3.86 6.93 7.64
N VAL A 143 3.92 6.10 8.69
CA VAL A 143 3.90 6.58 10.08
C VAL A 143 5.13 7.45 10.35
N TYR A 144 6.31 7.01 9.91
CA TYR A 144 7.55 7.79 10.00
C TYR A 144 7.44 9.11 9.24
N GLN A 145 6.92 9.08 8.01
CA GLN A 145 6.67 10.27 7.21
C GLN A 145 5.70 11.23 7.90
N TRP A 146 4.63 10.72 8.50
CA TRP A 146 3.65 11.53 9.19
C TRP A 146 4.26 12.23 10.41
N ILE A 147 4.95 11.49 11.28
CA ILE A 147 5.67 12.07 12.44
C ILE A 147 6.66 13.15 11.97
N HIS A 148 7.39 12.88 10.89
CA HIS A 148 8.32 13.86 10.32
C HIS A 148 7.60 15.12 9.80
N ALA A 149 6.47 14.94 9.11
CA ALA A 149 5.69 16.04 8.56
C ALA A 149 5.03 16.91 9.63
N GLU A 150 4.57 16.32 10.74
CA GLU A 150 4.03 17.10 11.87
C GLU A 150 5.10 17.95 12.54
N ARG A 151 6.32 17.39 12.72
CA ARG A 151 7.43 18.11 13.34
C ARG A 151 7.93 19.28 12.49
N HIS A 152 7.98 19.12 11.16
CA HIS A 152 8.56 20.12 10.26
C HIS A 152 7.53 20.94 9.48
N LYS A 153 6.23 20.69 9.70
CA LYS A 153 5.10 21.32 8.99
C LYS A 153 5.22 21.27 7.46
N ALA A 154 5.90 20.25 6.93
CA ALA A 154 6.17 20.07 5.51
C ALA A 154 5.88 18.62 5.09
N SER A 155 5.15 18.44 3.99
CA SER A 155 4.82 17.12 3.43
C SER A 155 5.96 16.64 2.52
N SER A 156 7.10 16.31 3.13
CA SER A 156 8.24 15.69 2.45
C SER A 156 8.35 14.21 2.80
N LEU A 157 9.01 13.45 1.91
CA LEU A 157 9.34 12.04 2.12
C LEU A 157 10.78 11.94 2.65
N PRO A 158 10.99 11.76 3.98
CA PRO A 158 12.33 11.74 4.57
C PRO A 158 13.11 10.47 4.23
N MET A 159 14.42 10.45 4.49
CA MET A 159 15.27 9.28 4.22
C MET A 159 14.74 7.98 4.86
N GLY A 160 14.22 8.06 6.09
CA GLY A 160 13.61 6.92 6.77
C GLY A 160 12.42 6.30 6.02
N PHE A 161 11.66 7.10 5.25
CA PHE A 161 10.58 6.58 4.40
C PHE A 161 11.13 5.65 3.31
N TRP A 162 12.23 6.03 2.66
CA TRP A 162 12.83 5.24 1.58
C TRP A 162 13.54 3.99 2.09
N VAL A 163 14.24 4.09 3.22
CA VAL A 163 14.89 2.94 3.87
C VAL A 163 13.84 1.91 4.32
N LEU A 164 12.78 2.34 5.01
CA LEU A 164 11.68 1.45 5.40
C LEU A 164 10.97 0.86 4.17
N SER A 165 10.84 1.62 3.08
CA SER A 165 10.29 1.12 1.82
C SER A 165 11.15 0.02 1.20
N LEU A 166 12.48 0.15 1.22
CA LEU A 166 13.40 -0.88 0.74
C LEU A 166 13.32 -2.14 1.58
N ILE A 167 13.40 -2.02 2.91
CA ILE A 167 13.33 -3.18 3.82
C ILE A 167 11.99 -3.89 3.65
N GLY A 168 10.87 -3.15 3.70
CA GLY A 168 9.55 -3.72 3.50
C GLY A 168 9.37 -4.36 2.12
N ALA A 169 9.83 -3.71 1.04
CA ALA A 169 9.73 -4.26 -0.30
C ALA A 169 10.58 -5.53 -0.49
N SER A 170 11.77 -5.61 0.11
CA SER A 170 12.57 -6.83 0.10
C SER A 170 11.84 -8.00 0.78
N LEU A 171 11.23 -7.76 1.94
CA LEU A 171 10.46 -8.79 2.63
C LEU A 171 9.21 -9.20 1.84
N ILE A 172 8.51 -8.25 1.22
CA ILE A 172 7.35 -8.55 0.36
C ILE A 172 7.77 -9.30 -0.91
N LEU A 173 8.94 -9.00 -1.48
CA LEU A 173 9.47 -9.76 -2.63
C LEU A 173 9.81 -11.20 -2.22
N THR A 174 10.47 -11.40 -1.09
CA THR A 174 10.72 -12.75 -0.56
C THR A 174 9.41 -13.50 -0.37
N TYR A 175 8.42 -12.86 0.25
CA TYR A 175 7.07 -13.41 0.40
C TYR A 175 6.44 -13.76 -0.96
N ALA A 176 6.50 -12.85 -1.94
CA ALA A 176 5.90 -13.02 -3.26
C ALA A 176 6.56 -14.15 -4.07
N ILE A 177 7.88 -14.33 -3.97
CA ILE A 177 8.60 -15.43 -4.63
C ILE A 177 8.14 -16.76 -4.06
N ILE A 178 8.11 -16.90 -2.73
CA ILE A 178 7.72 -18.15 -2.06
C ILE A 178 6.23 -18.44 -2.29
N ARG A 179 5.40 -17.40 -2.33
CA ARG A 179 3.95 -17.51 -2.60
C ARG A 179 3.62 -17.68 -4.08
N GLU A 180 4.60 -17.58 -4.96
CA GLU A 180 4.43 -17.54 -6.42
C GLU A 180 3.37 -16.50 -6.84
N ASP A 181 3.45 -15.30 -6.23
CA ASP A 181 2.54 -14.20 -6.51
C ASP A 181 3.16 -13.21 -7.52
N PRO A 182 2.80 -13.29 -8.82
CA PRO A 182 3.40 -12.45 -9.85
C PRO A 182 3.00 -10.97 -9.71
N VAL A 183 1.84 -10.68 -9.10
CA VAL A 183 1.34 -9.32 -8.92
C VAL A 183 2.19 -8.58 -7.89
N LEU A 184 2.41 -9.19 -6.72
CA LEU A 184 3.26 -8.62 -5.69
C LEU A 184 4.71 -8.51 -6.16
N PHE A 185 5.21 -9.55 -6.85
CA PHE A 185 6.57 -9.59 -7.37
C PHE A 185 6.86 -8.39 -8.30
N VAL A 186 6.07 -8.23 -9.37
CA VAL A 186 6.29 -7.16 -10.36
C VAL A 186 6.14 -5.78 -9.71
N GLY A 187 5.11 -5.59 -8.89
CA GLY A 187 4.86 -4.30 -8.24
C GLY A 187 5.98 -3.87 -7.30
N HIS A 188 6.50 -4.80 -6.48
CA HIS A 188 7.54 -4.49 -5.49
C HIS A 188 8.93 -4.43 -6.11
N LEU A 189 9.20 -5.17 -7.20
CA LEU A 189 10.43 -5.04 -7.96
C LEU A 189 10.55 -3.63 -8.57
N PHE A 190 9.47 -3.15 -9.21
CA PHE A 190 9.42 -1.77 -9.71
C PHE A 190 9.60 -0.74 -8.57
N GLY A 191 8.88 -0.93 -7.47
CA GLY A 191 8.98 -0.06 -6.30
C GLY A 191 10.41 0.02 -5.74
N MET A 192 11.09 -1.13 -5.63
CA MET A 192 12.46 -1.22 -5.09
C MET A 192 13.46 -0.37 -5.88
N ILE A 193 13.37 -0.34 -7.22
CA ILE A 193 14.21 0.50 -8.08
C ILE A 193 14.03 1.98 -7.72
N ILE A 194 12.78 2.43 -7.61
CA ILE A 194 12.46 3.82 -7.25
C ILE A 194 12.95 4.16 -5.84
N TYR A 195 12.74 3.26 -4.88
CA TYR A 195 13.14 3.48 -3.48
C TYR A 195 14.66 3.55 -3.32
N ALA A 196 15.40 2.66 -4.00
CA ALA A 196 16.86 2.64 -3.98
C ALA A 196 17.44 3.94 -4.57
N ARG A 197 16.93 4.34 -5.74
CA ARG A 197 17.35 5.59 -6.40
C ARG A 197 17.10 6.81 -5.49
N ASN A 198 15.90 6.93 -4.90
CA ASN A 198 15.58 8.09 -4.07
C ASN A 198 16.39 8.12 -2.76
N ALA A 199 16.63 6.96 -2.15
CA ALA A 199 17.52 6.87 -0.99
C ALA A 199 18.96 7.29 -1.33
N TYR A 200 19.47 6.86 -2.49
CA TYR A 200 20.81 7.23 -2.96
C TYR A 200 20.96 8.73 -3.23
N LEU A 201 19.98 9.34 -3.91
CA LEU A 201 20.00 10.78 -4.21
C LEU A 201 19.92 11.65 -2.94
N MET A 202 19.07 11.26 -1.98
CA MET A 202 18.95 11.99 -0.72
C MET A 202 20.23 11.91 0.12
N ARG A 203 20.96 10.79 0.05
CA ARG A 203 22.26 10.67 0.71
C ARG A 203 23.27 11.65 0.12
N GLN A 204 23.39 11.71 -1.21
CA GLN A 204 24.29 12.66 -1.89
C GLN A 204 23.95 14.13 -1.68
N THR A 205 22.68 14.47 -1.43
CA THR A 205 22.26 15.88 -1.23
C THR A 205 22.53 16.36 0.20
N ASN A 206 22.66 15.43 1.15
CA ASN A 206 22.92 15.73 2.56
C ASN A 206 24.41 15.65 2.94
N ASP A 207 25.26 15.14 2.03
CA ASP A 207 26.73 15.16 2.10
C ASP A 207 27.25 16.38 1.33
#